data_AF-A0A210QJK2-F1
#
_entry.id   AF-A0A210QJK2-F1
#
_cell.length_a   1.000
_cell.length_b   1.000
_cell.length_c   1.000
_cell.angle_alpha   90.00
_cell.angle_beta   90.00
_cell.angle_gamma   90.00
#
_symmetry.space_group_name_H-M   'P 1'
#
loop_
_entity.id
_entity.type
_entity.pdbx_description
1 polymer ?
#
loop_
_entity_poly.entity_id
_entity_poly.type
_entity_poly.pdbx_seq_one_letter_code
_entity_poly.pdbx_strand_id
1 'polypeptide(L)'
;MGCERIGNVPFASLIATMITFTGVGVFCGALYRALTLVITNILDELFQFNVPWLEVIKIVFVIVAVIMGLFAIILLVFGYLSTGATRKNVYSGARCIMGGRVSAAFFLIMTYLMNLAWLGIVGACVIPILGYIMINSYCYEKVYNRVVGTTTVECFSLTRFGIYRNSTTAIGIGVPGREQLCAHTDLRLMCDKVAEAGPLFCVACAGAALIVLGLIHFMIAIGANYTRIKISKELTEYRDAVDMEELDLHNSRGYLDKDSSSR
;
A
#
# COMPACT_ATOMS: atom_id res chain seq x y z
N MET A 1 20.72 -28.45 19.69
CA MET A 1 19.65 -29.03 18.83
C MET A 1 18.21 -28.69 19.26
N GLY A 2 17.97 -27.72 20.16
CA GLY A 2 16.62 -27.38 20.64
C GLY A 2 15.96 -26.11 20.08
N CYS A 3 16.69 -25.25 19.35
CA CYS A 3 16.19 -23.94 18.90
C CYS A 3 16.21 -23.80 17.37
N GLU A 4 16.02 -24.90 16.63
CA GLU A 4 16.05 -24.89 15.16
C GLU A 4 14.66 -25.12 14.54
N ARG A 5 13.65 -25.51 15.34
CA ARG A 5 12.30 -25.82 14.85
C ARG A 5 11.33 -24.65 14.91
N ILE A 6 11.57 -23.65 15.77
CA ILE A 6 10.75 -22.43 15.84
C ILE A 6 11.18 -21.41 14.78
N GLY A 7 12.41 -21.49 14.26
CA GLY A 7 12.96 -20.58 13.23
C GLY A 7 12.53 -20.85 11.78
N ASN A 8 11.69 -21.86 11.52
CA ASN A 8 11.35 -22.31 10.17
C ASN A 8 9.98 -21.84 9.66
N VAL A 9 9.20 -21.13 10.49
CA VAL A 9 7.94 -20.53 10.06
C VAL A 9 8.20 -19.05 9.75
N PRO A 10 7.77 -18.50 8.59
CA PRO A 10 7.97 -17.11 8.24
C PRO A 10 7.01 -16.21 9.04
N PHE A 11 7.17 -16.17 10.38
CA PHE A 11 6.38 -15.34 11.28
C PHE A 11 6.41 -13.86 10.85
N ALA A 12 7.54 -13.39 10.33
CA ALA A 12 7.67 -12.04 9.79
C ALA A 12 6.74 -11.78 8.59
N SER A 13 6.69 -12.69 7.60
CA SER A 13 5.81 -12.55 6.43
C SER A 13 4.33 -12.69 6.80
N LEU A 14 4.01 -13.55 7.77
CA LEU A 14 2.66 -13.67 8.30
C LEU A 14 2.18 -12.37 8.98
N ILE A 15 2.99 -11.80 9.88
CA ILE A 15 2.67 -10.54 10.54
C ILE A 15 2.53 -9.41 9.51
N ALA A 16 3.45 -9.33 8.54
CA ALA A 16 3.38 -8.36 7.45
C ALA A 16 2.09 -8.49 6.62
N THR A 17 1.64 -9.73 6.40
CA THR A 17 0.37 -10.01 5.72
C THR A 17 -0.81 -9.51 6.54
N MET A 18 -0.87 -9.83 7.84
CA MET A 18 -1.97 -9.40 8.71
C MET A 18 -2.09 -7.86 8.77
N ILE A 19 -0.95 -7.16 8.88
CA ILE A 19 -0.90 -5.69 8.86
C ILE A 19 -1.42 -5.16 7.50
N THR A 20 -0.91 -5.71 6.39
CA THR A 20 -1.29 -5.29 5.04
C THR A 20 -2.79 -5.54 4.77
N PHE A 21 -3.32 -6.71 5.13
CA PHE A 21 -4.73 -7.05 4.94
C PHE A 21 -5.65 -6.16 5.76
N THR A 22 -5.28 -5.88 7.01
CA THR A 22 -6.01 -4.94 7.86
C THR A 22 -6.02 -3.56 7.22
N GLY A 23 -4.86 -3.09 6.75
CA GLY A 23 -4.74 -1.82 6.04
C GLY A 23 -5.60 -1.74 4.77
N VAL A 24 -5.60 -2.79 3.93
CA VAL A 24 -6.42 -2.89 2.72
C VAL A 24 -7.91 -2.83 3.05
N GLY A 25 -8.36 -3.58 4.04
CA GLY A 25 -9.77 -3.59 4.47
C GLY A 25 -10.21 -2.23 5.02
N VAL A 26 -9.42 -1.64 5.90
CA VAL A 26 -9.69 -0.32 6.49
C VAL A 26 -9.68 0.77 5.41
N PHE A 27 -8.66 0.80 4.55
CA PHE A 27 -8.55 1.78 3.47
C PHE A 27 -9.75 1.68 2.52
N CYS A 28 -10.05 0.49 2.00
CA CYS A 28 -11.12 0.29 1.03
C CYS A 28 -12.49 0.62 1.63
N GLY A 29 -12.80 0.10 2.82
CA GLY A 29 -14.08 0.31 3.47
C GLY A 29 -14.33 1.77 3.86
N ALA A 30 -13.34 2.40 4.51
CA ALA A 30 -13.47 3.78 4.95
C ALA A 30 -13.51 4.75 3.77
N LEU A 31 -12.64 4.58 2.76
CA LEU A 31 -12.61 5.45 1.60
C LEU A 31 -13.88 5.32 0.75
N TYR A 32 -14.37 4.10 0.53
CA TYR A 32 -15.62 3.88 -0.22
C TYR A 32 -16.81 4.57 0.45
N ARG A 33 -16.92 4.44 1.78
CA ARG A 33 -17.98 5.10 2.56
C ARG A 33 -17.84 6.62 2.54
N ALA A 34 -16.63 7.15 2.76
CA ALA A 34 -16.36 8.58 2.71
C ALA A 34 -16.71 9.19 1.35
N LEU A 35 -16.25 8.58 0.26
CA LEU A 35 -16.55 9.03 -1.10
C LEU A 35 -18.03 8.93 -1.43
N THR A 36 -18.72 7.88 -0.97
CA THR A 36 -20.17 7.76 -1.18
C THR A 36 -20.90 8.93 -0.50
N LEU A 37 -20.63 9.19 0.79
CA LEU A 37 -21.25 10.33 1.49
C LEU A 37 -21.01 11.67 0.79
N VAL A 38 -19.78 11.91 0.30
CA VAL A 38 -19.47 13.17 -0.40
C VAL A 38 -20.15 13.24 -1.77
N ILE A 39 -20.12 12.18 -2.56
CA ILE A 39 -20.64 12.20 -3.93
C ILE A 39 -22.16 12.18 -3.94
N THR A 40 -22.80 11.27 -3.23
CA THR A 40 -24.26 11.11 -3.29
C THR A 40 -24.99 12.12 -2.41
N ASN A 41 -24.55 12.31 -1.16
CA ASN A 41 -25.32 13.12 -0.20
C ASN A 41 -24.95 14.60 -0.22
N ILE A 42 -23.72 14.94 -0.58
CA ILE A 42 -23.31 16.35 -0.67
C ILE A 42 -23.45 16.83 -2.12
N LEU A 43 -22.74 16.22 -3.07
CA LEU A 43 -22.72 16.75 -4.44
C LEU A 43 -24.05 16.55 -5.20
N ASP A 44 -24.63 15.35 -5.15
CA ASP A 44 -25.86 15.06 -5.89
C ASP A 44 -27.12 15.57 -5.18
N GLU A 45 -27.36 15.19 -3.92
CA GLU A 45 -28.58 15.62 -3.20
C GLU A 45 -28.64 17.13 -2.94
N LEU A 46 -27.52 17.74 -2.55
CA LEU A 46 -27.53 19.11 -2.03
C LEU A 46 -27.17 20.16 -3.08
N PHE A 47 -26.15 19.86 -3.89
CA PHE A 47 -25.70 20.74 -4.95
C PHE A 47 -26.30 20.39 -6.32
N GLN A 48 -27.01 19.26 -6.47
CA GLN A 48 -27.58 18.77 -7.73
C GLN A 48 -26.52 18.69 -8.85
N PHE A 49 -25.29 18.39 -8.45
CA PHE A 49 -24.12 18.31 -9.31
C PHE A 49 -23.77 16.85 -9.53
N ASN A 50 -24.39 16.26 -10.56
CA ASN A 50 -24.11 14.88 -10.94
C ASN A 50 -22.85 14.81 -11.81
N VAL A 51 -21.84 14.12 -11.31
CA VAL A 51 -20.51 14.05 -11.91
C VAL A 51 -20.09 12.59 -12.07
N PRO A 52 -20.36 11.98 -13.24
CA PRO A 52 -20.11 10.55 -13.44
C PRO A 52 -18.64 10.14 -13.25
N TRP A 53 -17.68 11.04 -13.49
CA TRP A 53 -16.26 10.71 -13.34
C TRP A 53 -15.85 10.48 -11.87
N LEU A 54 -16.56 11.05 -10.90
CA LEU A 54 -16.28 10.81 -9.48
C LEU A 54 -16.64 9.38 -9.05
N GLU A 55 -17.71 8.82 -9.61
CA GLU A 55 -18.06 7.42 -9.37
C GLU A 55 -17.01 6.46 -9.94
N VAL A 56 -16.42 6.79 -11.09
CA VAL A 56 -15.33 6.01 -11.69
C VAL A 56 -14.12 5.98 -10.75
N ILE A 57 -13.76 7.12 -10.14
CA ILE A 57 -12.64 7.19 -9.18
C ILE A 57 -12.85 6.26 -7.99
N LYS A 58 -14.06 6.21 -7.43
CA LYS A 58 -14.41 5.31 -6.32
C LYS A 58 -14.14 3.85 -6.70
N ILE A 59 -14.54 3.43 -7.90
CA ILE A 59 -14.33 2.07 -8.40
C ILE A 59 -12.84 1.78 -8.60
N VAL A 60 -12.08 2.73 -9.15
CA VAL A 60 -10.62 2.59 -9.35
C VAL A 60 -9.90 2.32 -8.03
N PHE A 61 -10.22 3.04 -6.95
CA PHE A 61 -9.60 2.79 -5.64
C PHE A 61 -9.91 1.41 -5.06
N VAL A 62 -11.12 0.88 -5.29
CA VAL A 62 -11.48 -0.48 -4.89
C VAL A 62 -10.64 -1.50 -5.65
N ILE A 63 -10.48 -1.32 -6.96
CA ILE A 63 -9.64 -2.20 -7.79
C ILE A 63 -8.19 -2.18 -7.31
N VAL A 64 -7.63 -1.00 -7.02
CA VAL A 64 -6.27 -0.85 -6.48
C VAL A 64 -6.11 -1.58 -5.14
N ALA A 65 -7.09 -1.48 -4.25
CA ALA A 65 -7.07 -2.17 -2.97
C ALA A 65 -7.10 -3.71 -3.13
N VAL A 66 -7.92 -4.23 -4.06
CA VAL A 66 -7.98 -5.66 -4.37
C VAL A 66 -6.65 -6.17 -4.94
N ILE A 67 -6.06 -5.44 -5.89
CA ILE A 67 -4.75 -5.77 -6.46
C ILE A 67 -3.69 -5.84 -5.36
N MET A 68 -3.71 -4.89 -4.42
CA MET A 68 -2.78 -4.90 -3.29
C MET A 68 -2.98 -6.11 -2.36
N GLY A 69 -4.23 -6.49 -2.09
CA GLY A 69 -4.54 -7.71 -1.34
C GLY A 69 -3.99 -8.96 -2.02
N LEU A 70 -4.19 -9.11 -3.34
CA LEU A 70 -3.64 -10.22 -4.11
C LEU A 70 -2.11 -10.22 -4.11
N PHE A 71 -1.49 -9.04 -4.25
CA PHE A 71 -0.04 -8.90 -4.20
C PHE A 71 0.51 -9.33 -2.84
N ALA A 72 -0.15 -8.98 -1.73
CA ALA A 72 0.23 -9.43 -0.39
C ALA A 72 0.19 -10.97 -0.23
N ILE A 73 -0.80 -11.63 -0.83
CA ILE A 73 -0.87 -13.11 -0.86
C ILE A 73 0.32 -13.69 -1.61
N ILE A 74 0.67 -13.13 -2.78
CA ILE A 74 1.82 -13.58 -3.57
C ILE A 74 3.11 -13.44 -2.75
N LEU A 75 3.30 -12.31 -2.06
CA LEU A 75 4.47 -12.09 -1.19
C LEU A 75 4.50 -13.05 0.00
N LEU A 76 3.34 -13.38 0.58
CA LEU A 76 3.24 -14.39 1.64
C LEU A 76 3.66 -15.77 1.14
N VAL A 77 3.14 -16.21 0.00
CA VAL A 77 3.50 -17.49 -0.63
C VAL A 77 5.00 -17.53 -0.90
N PHE A 78 5.56 -16.44 -1.45
CA PHE A 78 6.99 -16.33 -1.67
C PHE A 78 7.80 -16.43 -0.36
N GLY A 79 7.34 -15.79 0.72
CA GLY A 79 7.95 -15.87 2.04
C GLY A 79 7.94 -17.28 2.66
N TYR A 80 6.90 -18.06 2.38
CA TYR A 80 6.84 -19.48 2.75
C TYR A 80 7.78 -20.35 1.91
N LEU A 81 7.86 -20.10 0.60
CA LEU A 81 8.75 -20.85 -0.30
C LEU A 81 10.23 -20.59 -0.01
N SER A 82 10.57 -19.38 0.46
CA SER A 82 11.96 -19.04 0.83
C SER A 82 12.41 -19.64 2.17
N THR A 83 11.49 -20.04 3.06
CA THR A 83 11.83 -20.66 4.34
C THR A 83 12.16 -22.15 4.15
N GLY A 84 13.32 -22.58 4.64
CA GLY A 84 14.00 -23.82 4.22
C GLY A 84 13.33 -25.17 4.50
N ALA A 85 12.12 -25.21 5.09
CA ALA A 85 11.39 -26.46 5.36
C ALA A 85 10.99 -27.20 4.06
N THR A 86 10.72 -26.48 2.96
CA THR A 86 10.39 -27.07 1.65
C THR A 86 11.62 -27.38 0.79
N ARG A 87 12.78 -26.80 1.12
CA ARG A 87 14.02 -26.93 0.33
C ARG A 87 14.54 -28.38 0.27
N LYS A 88 14.28 -29.19 1.30
CA LYS A 88 14.73 -30.61 1.36
C LYS A 88 13.97 -31.55 0.42
N ASN A 89 12.72 -31.26 0.07
CA ASN A 89 11.89 -32.18 -0.73
C ASN A 89 11.68 -31.75 -2.20
N VAL A 90 11.91 -30.48 -2.56
CA VAL A 90 11.57 -29.97 -3.91
C VAL A 90 12.76 -29.34 -4.66
N TYR A 91 13.81 -28.86 -3.98
CA TYR A 91 14.86 -28.04 -4.59
C TYR A 91 16.26 -28.66 -4.44
N SER A 92 16.49 -29.84 -5.04
CA SER A 92 17.82 -30.46 -5.10
C SER A 92 18.65 -30.06 -6.34
N GLY A 93 18.12 -29.23 -7.25
CA GLY A 93 18.78 -28.88 -8.52
C GLY A 93 19.38 -27.47 -8.56
N ALA A 94 20.64 -27.34 -9.00
CA ALA A 94 21.36 -26.06 -9.15
C ALA A 94 20.63 -25.00 -10.00
N ARG A 95 19.90 -25.42 -11.04
CA ARG A 95 19.08 -24.51 -11.89
C ARG A 95 17.88 -23.92 -11.15
N CYS A 96 17.33 -24.66 -10.19
CA CYS A 96 16.18 -24.23 -9.42
C CYS A 96 16.60 -23.18 -8.35
N ILE A 97 17.77 -23.37 -7.72
CA ILE A 97 18.36 -22.40 -6.78
C ILE A 97 18.59 -21.02 -7.45
N MET A 98 18.92 -21.01 -8.74
CA MET A 98 19.11 -19.77 -9.51
C MET A 98 17.79 -19.00 -9.74
N GLY A 99 16.68 -19.71 -9.98
CA GLY A 99 15.34 -19.12 -10.14
C GLY A 99 14.84 -18.42 -8.88
N GLY A 100 15.07 -19.01 -7.69
CA GLY A 100 14.68 -18.42 -6.41
C GLY A 100 15.34 -17.06 -6.11
N ARG A 101 16.54 -16.82 -6.65
CA ARG A 101 17.31 -15.58 -6.47
C ARG A 101 16.81 -14.45 -7.34
N VAL A 102 16.59 -14.74 -8.62
CA VAL A 102 16.02 -13.79 -9.58
C VAL A 102 14.61 -13.41 -9.13
N SER A 103 13.81 -14.37 -8.66
CA SER A 103 12.49 -14.07 -8.09
C SER A 103 12.58 -13.23 -6.81
N ALA A 104 13.52 -13.49 -5.90
CA ALA A 104 13.69 -12.69 -4.69
C ALA A 104 14.02 -11.23 -4.99
N ALA A 105 14.96 -11.00 -5.92
CA ALA A 105 15.33 -9.65 -6.35
C ALA A 105 14.15 -8.95 -7.06
N PHE A 106 13.43 -9.67 -7.93
CA PHE A 106 12.24 -9.15 -8.61
C PHE A 106 11.15 -8.74 -7.62
N PHE A 107 10.79 -9.61 -6.66
CA PHE A 107 9.78 -9.29 -5.65
C PHE A 107 10.21 -8.14 -4.74
N LEU A 108 11.50 -8.02 -4.42
CA LEU A 108 12.01 -6.89 -3.63
C LEU A 108 11.84 -5.57 -4.40
N ILE A 109 12.24 -5.51 -5.67
CA ILE A 109 12.08 -4.31 -6.51
C ILE A 109 10.59 -3.98 -6.69
N MET A 110 9.75 -4.97 -7.00
CA MET A 110 8.31 -4.77 -7.18
C MET A 110 7.65 -4.25 -5.88
N THR A 111 8.01 -4.83 -4.72
CA THR A 111 7.49 -4.39 -3.41
C THR A 111 7.91 -2.96 -3.10
N TYR A 112 9.14 -2.58 -3.47
CA TYR A 112 9.64 -1.22 -3.31
C TYR A 112 8.85 -0.21 -4.16
N LEU A 113 8.62 -0.50 -5.44
CA LEU A 113 7.82 0.35 -6.33
C LEU A 113 6.38 0.49 -5.82
N MET A 114 5.78 -0.61 -5.36
CA MET A 114 4.44 -0.61 -4.77
C MET A 114 4.40 0.24 -3.48
N ASN A 115 5.45 0.18 -2.67
CA ASN A 115 5.57 1.00 -1.46
C ASN A 115 5.57 2.50 -1.80
N LEU A 116 6.35 2.92 -2.81
CA LEU A 116 6.36 4.30 -3.29
C LEU A 116 4.97 4.74 -3.79
N ALA A 117 4.26 3.87 -4.51
CA ALA A 117 2.91 4.16 -4.98
C ALA A 117 1.93 4.39 -3.80
N TRP A 118 1.95 3.52 -2.79
CA TRP A 118 1.11 3.67 -1.60
C TRP A 118 1.49 4.87 -0.73
N LEU A 119 2.78 5.23 -0.67
CA LEU A 119 3.22 6.47 -0.04
C LEU A 119 2.64 7.70 -0.75
N GLY A 120 2.60 7.69 -2.08
CA GLY A 120 1.90 8.70 -2.87
C GLY A 120 0.40 8.77 -2.56
N ILE A 121 -0.26 7.63 -2.39
CA ILE A 121 -1.69 7.56 -1.99
C ILE A 121 -1.90 8.17 -0.61
N VAL A 122 -1.02 7.88 0.37
CA VAL A 122 -1.07 8.51 1.70
C VAL A 122 -0.96 10.03 1.58
N GLY A 123 -0.02 10.52 0.75
CA GLY A 123 0.11 11.94 0.47
C GLY A 123 -1.16 12.54 -0.16
N ALA A 124 -1.76 11.86 -1.13
CA ALA A 124 -3.00 12.29 -1.76
C ALA A 124 -4.20 12.31 -0.78
N CYS A 125 -4.23 11.39 0.19
CA CYS A 125 -5.27 11.33 1.22
C CYS A 125 -5.25 12.55 2.16
N VAL A 126 -4.14 13.29 2.24
CA VAL A 126 -4.07 14.55 3.00
C VAL A 126 -4.99 15.62 2.40
N ILE A 127 -5.18 15.64 1.08
CA ILE A 127 -6.00 16.64 0.38
C ILE A 127 -7.45 16.67 0.91
N PRO A 128 -8.22 15.54 0.90
CA PRO A 128 -9.58 15.54 1.43
C PRO A 128 -9.63 15.77 2.94
N ILE A 129 -8.59 15.38 3.70
CA ILE A 129 -8.52 15.64 5.15
C ILE A 129 -8.40 17.14 5.42
N LEU A 130 -7.55 17.86 4.67
CA LEU A 130 -7.46 19.32 4.77
C LEU A 130 -8.78 20.00 4.37
N GLY A 131 -9.42 19.51 3.30
CA GLY A 131 -10.76 19.96 2.90
C GLY A 131 -11.78 19.81 4.03
N TYR A 132 -11.80 18.64 4.68
CA TYR A 132 -12.62 18.39 5.85
C TYR A 132 -12.33 19.38 6.99
N ILE A 133 -11.06 19.58 7.36
CA ILE A 133 -10.69 20.49 8.46
C ILE A 133 -11.18 21.92 8.17
N MET A 134 -11.01 22.41 6.94
CA MET A 134 -11.45 23.74 6.54
C MET A 134 -12.98 23.89 6.57
N ILE A 135 -13.72 22.90 6.09
CA ILE A 135 -15.19 22.96 6.09
C ILE A 135 -15.73 22.80 7.51
N ASN A 136 -15.12 21.92 8.31
CA ASN A 136 -15.54 21.69 9.69
C ASN A 136 -15.33 22.92 10.57
N SER A 137 -14.21 23.65 10.41
CA SER A 137 -13.99 24.91 11.14
C SER A 137 -15.04 25.96 10.74
N TYR A 138 -15.33 26.08 9.44
CA TYR A 138 -16.38 26.96 8.94
C TYR A 138 -17.76 26.61 9.52
N CYS A 139 -18.13 25.33 9.49
CA CYS A 139 -19.39 24.83 10.05
C CYS A 139 -19.50 25.11 11.55
N TYR A 140 -18.41 24.95 12.30
CA TYR A 140 -18.38 25.23 13.73
C TYR A 140 -18.66 26.70 14.03
N GLU A 141 -17.98 27.63 13.36
CA GLU A 141 -18.13 29.06 13.63
C GLU A 141 -19.46 29.63 13.09
N LYS A 142 -19.87 29.22 11.89
CA LYS A 142 -20.97 29.88 11.17
C LYS A 142 -22.32 29.20 11.31
N VAL A 143 -22.35 27.91 11.63
CA VAL A 143 -23.59 27.12 11.74
C VAL A 143 -23.84 26.69 13.18
N TYR A 144 -22.88 26.03 13.83
CA TYR A 144 -23.10 25.47 15.18
C TYR A 144 -23.02 26.53 16.29
N ASN A 145 -22.09 27.48 16.19
CA ASN A 145 -21.90 28.54 17.21
C ASN A 145 -22.69 29.83 16.90
N ARG A 146 -23.62 29.78 15.96
CA ARG A 146 -24.38 30.96 15.54
C ARG A 146 -25.39 31.35 16.62
N VAL A 147 -25.10 32.43 17.34
CA VAL A 147 -26.06 33.08 18.24
C VAL A 147 -27.20 33.66 17.39
N VAL A 148 -28.45 33.30 17.73
CA VAL A 148 -29.67 33.74 17.05
C VAL A 148 -29.75 35.27 17.14
N GLY A 149 -29.35 35.99 16.08
CA GLY A 149 -29.41 37.47 16.09
C GLY A 149 -28.68 38.21 14.96
N THR A 150 -27.76 37.59 14.21
CA THR A 150 -27.05 38.25 13.09
C THR A 150 -27.69 37.95 11.73
N THR A 151 -28.29 38.99 11.14
CA THR A 151 -29.06 39.02 9.87
C THR A 151 -28.21 39.05 8.60
N THR A 152 -26.96 38.59 8.62
CA THR A 152 -26.17 38.41 7.39
C THR A 152 -26.39 37.00 6.85
N VAL A 153 -27.08 36.85 5.72
CA VAL A 153 -27.22 35.56 5.03
C VAL A 153 -25.88 35.22 4.38
N GLU A 154 -25.02 34.51 5.11
CA GLU A 154 -23.74 34.05 4.57
C GLU A 154 -23.97 32.75 3.78
N CYS A 155 -23.87 32.82 2.46
CA CYS A 155 -23.99 31.67 1.58
C CYS A 155 -22.66 30.94 1.46
N PHE A 156 -22.69 29.61 1.49
CA PHE A 156 -21.54 28.77 1.16
C PHE A 156 -21.48 28.56 -0.35
N SER A 157 -20.46 29.12 -1.02
CA SER A 157 -20.26 28.97 -2.47
C SER A 157 -19.07 28.05 -2.76
N LEU A 158 -19.26 27.01 -3.57
CA LEU A 158 -18.18 26.06 -3.92
C LEU A 158 -17.05 26.73 -4.72
N THR A 159 -17.37 27.81 -5.43
CA THR A 159 -16.43 28.56 -6.29
C THR A 159 -15.27 29.18 -5.51
N ARG A 160 -15.48 29.50 -4.22
CA ARG A 160 -14.43 30.06 -3.36
C ARG A 160 -13.43 29.00 -2.87
N PHE A 161 -13.84 27.74 -2.84
CA PHE A 161 -13.00 26.62 -2.42
C PHE A 161 -12.24 25.97 -3.60
N GLY A 162 -12.34 26.52 -4.81
CA GLY A 162 -11.59 26.05 -5.98
C GLY A 162 -12.03 24.67 -6.50
N ILE A 163 -13.08 24.07 -5.92
CA ILE A 163 -13.68 22.80 -6.36
C ILE A 163 -14.31 22.97 -7.75
N TYR A 164 -14.69 24.21 -8.11
CA TYR A 164 -15.32 24.55 -9.37
C TYR A 164 -14.81 25.90 -9.90
N ARG A 165 -14.39 25.94 -11.18
CA ARG A 165 -14.07 27.20 -11.88
C ARG A 165 -15.18 27.51 -12.86
N ASN A 166 -15.90 28.60 -12.61
CA ASN A 166 -16.88 29.15 -13.53
C ASN A 166 -16.16 29.73 -14.76
N SER A 167 -15.87 28.89 -15.76
CA SER A 167 -15.46 29.35 -17.10
C SER A 167 -16.60 29.25 -18.12
N THR A 168 -17.75 28.70 -17.73
CA THR A 168 -18.88 28.40 -18.61
C THR A 168 -19.99 29.46 -18.59
N THR A 169 -20.05 30.36 -17.60
CA THR A 169 -20.94 31.54 -17.66
C THR A 169 -20.56 32.51 -18.79
N ALA A 170 -19.32 32.48 -19.27
CA ALA A 170 -18.92 33.23 -20.46
C ALA A 170 -19.59 32.72 -21.76
N ILE A 171 -20.20 31.53 -21.75
CA ILE A 171 -20.75 30.83 -22.93
C ILE A 171 -22.26 30.59 -22.81
N GLY A 172 -22.93 31.12 -21.78
CA GLY A 172 -24.41 31.07 -21.66
C GLY A 172 -25.00 29.67 -21.44
N ILE A 173 -24.19 28.64 -21.19
CA ILE A 173 -24.66 27.30 -20.85
C ILE A 173 -24.82 27.23 -19.34
N GLY A 174 -26.07 27.24 -18.86
CA GLY A 174 -26.38 27.02 -17.45
C GLY A 174 -25.80 25.70 -16.97
N VAL A 175 -25.01 25.76 -15.91
CA VAL A 175 -24.39 24.60 -15.27
C VAL A 175 -25.50 23.85 -14.52
N PRO A 176 -25.56 22.51 -14.55
CA PRO A 176 -26.51 21.77 -13.72
C PRO A 176 -26.15 21.93 -12.24
N GLY A 177 -27.07 22.47 -11.44
CA GLY A 177 -26.97 22.47 -9.97
C GLY A 177 -27.01 23.84 -9.29
N ARG A 178 -26.99 23.84 -7.95
CA ARG A 178 -26.94 25.06 -7.11
C ARG A 178 -25.48 25.44 -6.85
N GLU A 179 -25.06 26.63 -7.25
CA GLU A 179 -23.68 27.13 -7.06
C GLU A 179 -23.38 27.60 -5.62
N GLN A 180 -24.44 27.89 -4.86
CA GLN A 180 -24.34 28.42 -3.51
C GLN A 180 -25.51 27.92 -2.64
N LEU A 181 -25.17 27.59 -1.40
CA LEU A 181 -26.14 27.22 -0.37
C LEU A 181 -26.31 28.39 0.59
N CYS A 182 -27.46 29.04 0.53
CA CYS A 182 -27.82 30.16 1.41
C CYS A 182 -28.84 29.75 2.48
N ALA A 183 -29.55 28.64 2.29
CA ALA A 183 -30.54 28.16 3.24
C ALA A 183 -29.85 27.51 4.45
N HIS A 184 -30.20 27.97 5.66
CA HIS A 184 -29.61 27.45 6.91
C HIS A 184 -29.87 25.96 7.12
N THR A 185 -31.00 25.43 6.64
CA THR A 185 -31.34 24.01 6.69
C THR A 185 -30.40 23.16 5.85
N ASP A 186 -30.18 23.58 4.60
CA ASP A 186 -29.36 22.87 3.62
C ASP A 186 -27.87 22.96 4.04
N LEU A 187 -27.43 24.11 4.54
CA LEU A 187 -26.09 24.31 5.06
C LEU A 187 -25.82 23.46 6.31
N ARG A 188 -26.79 23.32 7.21
CA ARG A 188 -26.65 22.45 8.38
C ARG A 188 -26.56 20.97 7.99
N LEU A 189 -27.40 20.54 7.05
CA LEU A 189 -27.34 19.18 6.50
C LEU A 189 -25.97 18.88 5.86
N MET A 190 -25.40 19.84 5.12
CA MET A 190 -24.04 19.73 4.59
C MET A 190 -23.01 19.49 5.70
N CYS A 191 -23.07 20.32 6.75
CA CYS A 191 -22.13 20.27 7.86
C CYS A 191 -22.21 18.95 8.64
N ASP A 192 -23.43 18.42 8.85
CA ASP A 192 -23.63 17.12 9.49
C ASP A 192 -23.00 16.00 8.64
N LYS A 193 -23.19 16.04 7.32
CA LYS A 193 -22.62 15.04 6.39
C LYS A 193 -21.10 15.12 6.28
N VAL A 194 -20.52 16.32 6.31
CA VAL A 194 -19.07 16.52 6.31
C VAL A 194 -18.46 16.05 7.64
N ALA A 195 -19.13 16.27 8.77
CA ALA A 195 -18.70 15.78 10.07
C ALA A 195 -18.72 14.24 10.14
N GLU A 196 -19.65 13.59 9.43
CA GLU A 196 -19.69 12.13 9.29
C GLU A 196 -18.60 11.62 8.34
N ALA A 197 -18.41 12.25 7.18
CA ALA A 197 -17.44 11.82 6.16
C ALA A 197 -15.97 12.09 6.54
N GLY A 198 -15.69 13.15 7.29
CA GLY A 198 -14.34 13.59 7.63
C GLY A 198 -13.48 12.54 8.35
N PRO A 199 -13.93 12.00 9.49
CA PRO A 199 -13.21 10.95 10.21
C PRO A 199 -12.93 9.71 9.35
N LEU A 200 -13.82 9.36 8.42
CA LEU A 200 -13.62 8.24 7.50
C LEU A 200 -12.41 8.46 6.57
N PHE A 201 -12.15 9.71 6.12
CA PHE A 201 -10.93 10.01 5.36
C PHE A 201 -9.66 9.86 6.21
N CYS A 202 -9.70 10.24 7.49
CA CYS A 202 -8.58 10.02 8.41
C CYS A 202 -8.31 8.52 8.62
N VAL A 203 -9.37 7.73 8.82
CA VAL A 203 -9.29 6.26 8.96
C VAL A 203 -8.77 5.62 7.68
N ALA A 204 -9.22 6.08 6.50
CA ALA A 204 -8.70 5.62 5.23
C ALA A 204 -7.19 5.90 5.11
N CYS A 205 -6.75 7.12 5.43
CA CYS A 205 -5.33 7.49 5.42
C CYS A 205 -4.50 6.60 6.36
N ALA A 206 -5.01 6.31 7.57
CA ALA A 206 -4.38 5.38 8.50
C ALA A 206 -4.29 3.95 7.91
N GLY A 207 -5.33 3.49 7.23
CA GLY A 207 -5.33 2.21 6.49
C GLY A 207 -4.25 2.16 5.42
N ALA A 208 -4.11 3.22 4.62
CA ALA A 208 -3.04 3.32 3.62
C ALA A 208 -1.64 3.32 4.26
N ALA A 209 -1.47 4.02 5.40
CA ALA A 209 -0.22 4.00 6.16
C ALA A 209 0.11 2.59 6.70
N LEU A 210 -0.88 1.82 7.16
CA LEU A 210 -0.71 0.42 7.55
C LEU A 210 -0.23 -0.44 6.37
N ILE A 211 -0.74 -0.22 5.16
CA ILE A 211 -0.26 -0.92 3.95
C ILE A 211 1.21 -0.60 3.70
N VAL A 212 1.62 0.67 3.79
CA VAL A 212 3.03 1.07 3.66
C VAL A 212 3.90 0.36 4.70
N LEU A 213 3.47 0.35 5.97
CA LEU A 213 4.18 -0.37 7.03
C LEU A 213 4.27 -1.87 6.74
N GLY A 214 3.19 -2.51 6.30
CA GLY A 214 3.18 -3.92 5.93
C GLY A 214 4.15 -4.23 4.78
N LEU A 215 4.19 -3.38 3.75
CA LEU A 215 5.15 -3.47 2.64
C LEU A 215 6.61 -3.31 3.11
N ILE A 216 6.89 -2.43 4.07
CA ILE A 216 8.22 -2.32 4.69
C ILE A 216 8.61 -3.62 5.37
N HIS A 217 7.70 -4.23 6.14
CA HIS A 217 7.96 -5.52 6.79
C HIS A 217 8.21 -6.64 5.76
N PHE A 218 7.48 -6.65 4.64
CA PHE A 218 7.76 -7.56 3.53
C PHE A 218 9.15 -7.33 2.93
N MET A 219 9.55 -6.07 2.69
CA MET A 219 10.90 -5.77 2.18
C MET A 219 12.00 -6.24 3.13
N ILE A 220 11.83 -6.07 4.44
CA ILE A 220 12.78 -6.57 5.45
C ILE A 220 12.86 -8.09 5.39
N ALA A 221 11.72 -8.78 5.35
CA ALA A 221 11.67 -10.24 5.30
C ALA A 221 12.31 -10.81 4.01
N ILE A 222 11.98 -10.23 2.85
CA ILE A 222 12.55 -10.63 1.56
C ILE A 222 14.04 -10.30 1.50
N GLY A 223 14.45 -9.13 2.01
CA GLY A 223 15.84 -8.70 2.08
C GLY A 223 16.69 -9.64 2.94
N ALA A 224 16.19 -10.04 4.11
CA ALA A 224 16.86 -11.02 4.97
C ALA A 224 17.01 -12.39 4.29
N ASN A 225 16.02 -12.82 3.51
CA ASN A 225 16.10 -14.06 2.73
C ASN A 225 17.10 -13.92 1.57
N TYR A 226 17.12 -12.77 0.89
CA TYR A 226 18.04 -12.47 -0.19
C TYR A 226 19.51 -12.51 0.27
N THR A 227 19.82 -11.88 1.41
CA THR A 227 21.19 -11.90 1.97
C THR A 227 21.61 -13.30 2.40
N ARG A 228 20.72 -14.08 3.04
CA ARG A 228 21.01 -15.48 3.39
C ARG A 228 21.33 -16.33 2.16
N ILE A 229 20.57 -16.18 1.08
CA ILE A 229 20.82 -16.92 -0.16
C ILE A 229 22.14 -16.47 -0.81
N LYS A 230 22.45 -15.17 -0.79
CA LYS A 230 23.72 -14.64 -1.29
C LYS A 230 24.92 -15.24 -0.53
N ILE A 231 24.90 -15.20 0.80
CA ILE A 231 25.98 -15.72 1.64
C ILE A 231 26.15 -17.23 1.44
N SER A 232 25.05 -17.98 1.37
CA SER A 232 25.10 -19.43 1.14
C SER A 232 25.80 -19.79 -0.18
N LYS A 233 25.64 -18.95 -1.22
CA LYS A 233 26.29 -19.14 -2.52
C LYS A 233 27.80 -18.89 -2.39
N GLU A 234 28.19 -17.76 -1.81
CA GLU A 234 29.60 -17.44 -1.59
C GLU A 234 30.28 -18.59 -0.83
N LEU A 235 29.66 -19.09 0.24
CA LEU A 235 30.18 -20.22 1.01
C LEU A 235 30.27 -21.53 0.20
N THR A 236 29.31 -21.80 -0.69
CA THR A 236 29.35 -22.99 -1.57
C THR A 236 30.47 -22.87 -2.59
N GLU A 237 30.64 -21.69 -3.21
CA GLU A 237 31.72 -21.43 -4.17
C GLU A 237 33.10 -21.52 -3.50
N TYR A 238 33.25 -21.04 -2.27
CA TYR A 238 34.47 -21.21 -1.48
C TYR A 238 34.75 -22.69 -1.20
N ARG A 239 33.73 -23.48 -0.84
CA ARG A 239 33.89 -24.91 -0.56
C ARG A 239 34.28 -25.70 -1.80
N ASP A 240 33.61 -25.45 -2.93
CA ASP A 240 33.92 -26.13 -4.19
C ASP A 240 35.34 -25.79 -4.67
N ALA A 241 35.83 -24.56 -4.43
CA ALA A 241 37.21 -24.19 -4.73
C ALA A 241 38.24 -24.94 -3.86
N VAL A 242 37.98 -25.06 -2.55
CA VAL A 242 38.86 -25.81 -1.63
C VAL A 242 38.89 -27.29 -1.98
N ASP A 243 37.73 -27.90 -2.25
CA ASP A 243 37.63 -29.32 -2.61
C ASP A 243 38.42 -29.60 -3.92
N MET A 244 38.47 -28.66 -4.87
CA MET A 244 39.33 -28.78 -6.07
C MET A 244 40.83 -28.72 -5.74
N GLU A 245 41.26 -27.80 -4.88
CA GLU A 245 42.66 -27.70 -4.46
C GLU A 245 43.15 -28.97 -3.74
N GLU A 246 42.31 -29.58 -2.89
CA GLU A 246 42.62 -30.84 -2.22
C GLU A 246 42.78 -32.01 -3.21
N LEU A 247 41.92 -32.08 -4.23
CA LEU A 247 42.02 -33.10 -5.29
C LEU A 247 43.32 -32.97 -6.10
N ASP A 248 43.75 -31.77 -6.43
CA ASP A 248 44.99 -31.51 -7.16
C ASP A 248 46.24 -31.93 -6.35
N LEU A 249 46.23 -31.66 -5.03
CA LEU A 249 47.29 -32.11 -4.12
C LEU A 249 47.35 -33.63 -4.02
N HIS A 250 46.20 -34.30 -3.87
CA HIS A 250 46.13 -35.76 -3.83
C HIS A 250 46.63 -36.40 -5.14
N ASN A 251 46.25 -35.84 -6.29
CA ASN A 251 46.69 -36.34 -7.59
C ASN A 251 48.21 -36.16 -7.80
N SER A 252 48.74 -35.00 -7.42
CA SER A 252 50.18 -34.70 -7.48
C SER A 252 51.00 -35.66 -6.60
N ARG A 253 50.52 -35.96 -5.39
CA ARG A 253 51.15 -36.93 -4.49
C ARG A 253 51.12 -38.36 -5.06
N GLY A 254 50.00 -38.76 -5.67
CA GLY A 254 49.89 -40.07 -6.33
C GLY A 254 50.85 -40.23 -7.51
N TYR A 255 51.18 -39.15 -8.22
CA TYR A 255 52.18 -39.16 -9.30
C TYR A 255 53.60 -39.37 -8.76
N LEU A 256 53.96 -38.68 -7.66
CA LEU A 256 55.27 -38.81 -7.02
C LEU A 256 55.51 -40.23 -6.46
N ASP A 257 54.48 -40.88 -5.89
CA ASP A 257 54.59 -42.26 -5.38
C ASP A 257 54.73 -43.31 -6.49
N LYS A 258 54.16 -43.08 -7.68
CA LYS A 258 54.37 -43.99 -8.83
C LYS A 258 55.78 -43.88 -9.41
N ASP A 259 56.34 -42.68 -9.44
CA ASP A 259 57.66 -42.44 -10.00
C ASP A 259 58.79 -42.95 -9.06
N SER A 260 58.53 -42.98 -7.75
CA SER A 260 59.43 -43.57 -6.75
C SER A 260 59.39 -45.11 -6.74
N SER A 261 58.25 -45.73 -7.07
CA SER A 261 58.12 -47.20 -7.15
C SER A 261 58.65 -47.81 -8.46
N SER A 262 58.96 -46.99 -9.46
CA SER A 262 59.38 -47.45 -10.80
C SER A 262 60.90 -47.33 -11.03
N ARG A 263 61.66 -46.93 -10.00
CA ARG A 263 63.13 -47.02 -9.93
C ARG A 263 63.56 -48.11 -8.97
#